data_AF-A0A920MTW7-F1
#
_entry.id   AF-A0A920MTW7-F1
#
_cell.length_a   1.000
_cell.length_b   1.000
_cell.length_c   1.000
_cell.angle_alpha   90.00
_cell.angle_beta   90.00
_cell.angle_gamma   90.00
#
_symmetry.space_group_name_H-M   'P 1'
#
loop_
_entity.id
_entity.type
_entity.pdbx_description
1 polymer ?
#
loop_
_entity_poly.entity_id
_entity_poly.type
_entity_poly.pdbx_seq_one_letter_code
_entity_poly.pdbx_strand_id
1 'polypeptide(L)'
;MGLTDQIIFREICFYLQAGAHSTANAFTHTVDDILNWGQQYPEDLNKAREDLSFVQRCMHESLRLNPASPVALRRPLRDMELSDGTLLSEGTEVTLDLMLANRDNEIFGESSGTYDPYREVPEGIPRWGMSFGAGMHACVGAELDGGLEIDPDRPESEALFGTVAIMAHALCLQAADATRIIHHSTTLIQSVSISAPTQ
;
A
#
# COMPACT_ATOMS: atom_id res chain seq x y z
N MET A 1 -12.82 32.67 -2.82
CA MET A 1 -11.52 32.07 -2.43
C MET A 1 -10.30 32.82 -2.98
N GLY A 2 -10.43 33.76 -3.94
CA GLY A 2 -9.29 34.61 -4.34
C GLY A 2 -8.10 33.88 -4.99
N LEU A 3 -8.28 32.62 -5.38
CA LEU A 3 -7.26 31.81 -6.05
C LEU A 3 -7.22 32.14 -7.54
N THR A 4 -6.02 32.10 -8.13
CA THR A 4 -5.86 32.27 -9.57
C THR A 4 -6.18 30.97 -10.31
N ASP A 5 -6.60 31.08 -11.58
CA ASP A 5 -6.86 29.92 -12.44
C ASP A 5 -5.65 28.99 -12.56
N GLN A 6 -4.43 29.55 -12.54
CA GLN A 6 -3.19 28.77 -12.57
C GLN A 6 -3.01 27.90 -11.32
N ILE A 7 -3.32 28.43 -10.13
CA ILE A 7 -3.25 27.66 -8.89
C ILE A 7 -4.30 26.56 -8.93
N ILE A 8 -5.54 26.89 -9.32
CA ILE A 8 -6.63 25.92 -9.41
C ILE A 8 -6.24 24.77 -10.37
N PHE A 9 -5.72 25.09 -11.54
CA PHE A 9 -5.29 24.09 -12.52
C PHE A 9 -4.16 23.21 -11.98
N ARG A 10 -3.15 23.80 -11.32
CA ARG A 10 -2.06 23.04 -10.69
C ARG A 10 -2.59 22.05 -9.65
N GLU A 11 -3.48 22.50 -8.76
CA GLU A 11 -4.05 21.64 -7.71
C GLU A 11 -4.91 20.51 -8.32
N ILE A 12 -5.70 20.80 -9.36
CA ILE A 12 -6.47 19.76 -10.07
C ILE A 12 -5.54 18.68 -10.63
N CYS A 13 -4.47 19.07 -11.33
CA CYS A 13 -3.50 18.14 -11.88
C CYS A 13 -2.82 17.33 -10.76
N PHE A 14 -2.43 17.98 -9.67
CA PHE A 14 -1.81 17.33 -8.52
C PHE A 14 -2.73 16.28 -7.90
N TYR A 15 -3.97 16.63 -7.57
CA TYR A 15 -4.92 15.69 -6.95
C TYR A 15 -5.31 14.55 -7.88
N LEU A 16 -5.45 14.81 -9.18
CA LEU A 16 -5.75 13.76 -10.16
C LEU A 16 -4.59 12.76 -10.25
N GLN A 17 -3.35 13.23 -10.33
CA GLN A 17 -2.17 12.36 -10.38
C GLN A 17 -1.98 11.62 -9.05
N ALA A 18 -2.05 12.34 -7.92
CA ALA A 18 -1.82 11.77 -6.61
C ALA A 18 -2.85 10.68 -6.27
N GLY A 19 -4.14 10.93 -6.50
CA GLY A 19 -5.21 9.99 -6.19
C GLY A 19 -5.35 8.82 -7.18
N ALA A 20 -4.90 8.96 -8.43
CA ALA A 20 -5.00 7.87 -9.40
C ALA A 20 -3.80 6.91 -9.32
N HIS A 21 -2.57 7.46 -9.35
CA HIS A 21 -1.37 6.63 -9.48
C HIS A 21 -1.05 5.85 -8.20
N SER A 22 -1.19 6.48 -7.04
CA SER A 22 -0.90 5.83 -5.75
C SER A 22 -1.88 4.69 -5.47
N THR A 23 -3.18 4.93 -5.63
CA THR A 23 -4.25 3.94 -5.45
C THR A 23 -4.12 2.76 -6.42
N ALA A 24 -3.80 3.01 -7.70
CA ALA A 24 -3.59 1.94 -8.68
C ALA A 24 -2.39 1.04 -8.29
N ASN A 25 -1.30 1.64 -7.82
CA ASN A 25 -0.15 0.90 -7.31
C ASN A 25 -0.50 0.11 -6.04
N ALA A 26 -1.19 0.73 -5.07
CA ALA A 26 -1.62 0.07 -3.84
C ALA A 26 -2.52 -1.15 -4.14
N PHE A 27 -3.48 -1.00 -5.05
CA PHE A 27 -4.34 -2.09 -5.51
C PHE A 27 -3.54 -3.22 -6.14
N THR A 28 -2.63 -2.90 -7.06
CA THR A 28 -1.84 -3.92 -7.77
C THR A 28 -0.98 -4.73 -6.80
N HIS A 29 -0.24 -4.07 -5.89
CA HIS A 29 0.59 -4.77 -4.90
C HIS A 29 -0.28 -5.56 -3.92
N THR A 30 -1.40 -5.00 -3.44
CA THR A 30 -2.30 -5.71 -2.52
C THR A 30 -2.82 -7.02 -3.12
N VAL A 31 -3.23 -6.99 -4.39
CA VAL A 31 -3.71 -8.18 -5.08
C VAL A 31 -2.59 -9.20 -5.28
N ASP A 32 -1.41 -8.75 -5.73
CA ASP A 32 -0.25 -9.63 -5.92
C ASP A 32 0.17 -10.30 -4.60
N ASP A 33 0.25 -9.53 -3.51
CA ASP A 33 0.60 -10.02 -2.18
C ASP A 33 -0.42 -11.03 -1.65
N ILE A 34 -1.74 -10.76 -1.78
CA ILE A 34 -2.80 -11.69 -1.38
C ILE A 34 -2.70 -13.01 -2.16
N LEU A 35 -2.49 -12.94 -3.48
CA LEU A 35 -2.41 -14.13 -4.33
C LEU A 35 -1.15 -14.94 -4.05
N ASN A 36 0.00 -14.29 -3.83
CA ASN A 36 1.25 -14.94 -3.49
C ASN A 36 1.21 -15.56 -2.08
N TRP A 37 0.63 -14.86 -1.10
CA TRP A 37 0.37 -15.40 0.24
C TRP A 37 -0.54 -16.62 0.18
N GLY A 38 -1.64 -16.52 -0.57
CA GLY A 38 -2.62 -17.60 -0.74
C GLY A 38 -2.07 -18.88 -1.38
N GLN A 39 -0.93 -18.83 -2.08
CA GLN A 39 -0.25 -20.03 -2.57
C GLN A 39 0.31 -20.88 -1.42
N GLN A 40 0.74 -20.24 -0.34
CA GLN A 40 1.26 -20.90 0.86
C GLN A 40 0.16 -21.13 1.91
N TYR A 41 -0.83 -20.24 1.97
CA TYR A 41 -1.95 -20.25 2.92
C TYR A 41 -3.31 -20.19 2.21
N PRO A 42 -3.77 -21.29 1.57
CA PRO A 42 -5.01 -21.29 0.78
C PRO A 42 -6.28 -20.94 1.57
N GLU A 43 -6.30 -21.22 2.88
CA GLU A 43 -7.37 -20.85 3.79
C GLU A 43 -7.55 -19.33 3.90
N ASP A 44 -6.46 -18.58 3.85
CA ASP A 44 -6.51 -17.12 3.89
C ASP A 44 -7.05 -16.52 2.60
N LEU A 45 -6.87 -17.22 1.46
CA LEU A 45 -7.50 -16.81 0.22
C LEU A 45 -9.03 -16.99 0.29
N ASN A 46 -9.53 -18.02 0.99
CA ASN A 46 -10.95 -18.14 1.28
C ASN A 46 -11.42 -17.04 2.24
N LYS A 47 -10.65 -16.76 3.28
CA LYS A 47 -10.93 -15.68 4.22
C LYS A 47 -11.02 -14.31 3.53
N ALA A 48 -10.13 -14.02 2.58
CA ALA A 48 -10.16 -12.79 1.77
C ALA A 48 -11.44 -12.66 0.92
N ARG A 49 -12.16 -13.75 0.65
CA ARG A 49 -13.48 -13.73 -0.03
C ARG A 49 -14.63 -13.46 0.91
N GLU A 50 -14.49 -13.82 2.19
CA GLU A 50 -15.58 -13.77 3.17
C GLU A 50 -15.48 -12.55 4.10
N ASP A 51 -14.27 -12.01 4.26
CA ASP A 51 -13.95 -11.02 5.28
C ASP A 51 -13.18 -9.83 4.69
N LEU A 52 -13.89 -8.73 4.47
CA LEU A 52 -13.31 -7.47 3.99
C LEU A 52 -12.34 -6.85 5.00
N SER A 53 -12.51 -7.11 6.31
CA SER A 53 -11.57 -6.62 7.33
C SER A 53 -10.21 -7.32 7.23
N PHE A 54 -10.21 -8.59 6.84
CA PHE A 54 -8.97 -9.31 6.53
C PHE A 54 -8.31 -8.75 5.27
N VAL A 55 -9.09 -8.44 4.22
CA VAL A 55 -8.52 -7.78 3.01
C VAL A 55 -7.93 -6.41 3.34
N GLN A 56 -8.55 -5.65 4.25
CA GLN A 56 -7.98 -4.39 4.72
C GLN A 56 -6.64 -4.61 5.45
N ARG A 57 -6.52 -5.65 6.30
CA ARG A 57 -5.24 -6.04 6.92
C ARG A 57 -4.17 -6.34 5.87
N CYS A 58 -4.53 -7.16 4.88
CA CYS A 58 -3.66 -7.50 3.76
C CYS A 58 -3.18 -6.25 3.01
N MET A 59 -4.09 -5.30 2.77
CA MET A 59 -3.80 -4.04 2.09
C MET A 59 -2.90 -3.12 2.92
N HIS A 60 -3.12 -3.02 4.24
CA HIS A 60 -2.25 -2.24 5.12
C HIS A 60 -0.82 -2.77 5.14
N GLU A 61 -0.64 -4.08 5.22
CA GLU A 61 0.71 -4.69 5.13
C GLU A 61 1.35 -4.47 3.75
N SER A 62 0.56 -4.56 2.68
CA SER A 62 1.05 -4.28 1.32
C SER A 62 1.51 -2.83 1.16
N LEU A 63 0.73 -1.87 1.67
CA LEU A 63 1.12 -0.46 1.70
C LEU A 63 2.44 -0.26 2.46
N ARG A 64 2.59 -0.88 3.64
CA ARG A 64 3.81 -0.80 4.45
C ARG A 64 5.04 -1.23 3.62
N LEU A 65 4.96 -2.35 2.92
CA LEU A 65 6.08 -2.84 2.13
C LEU A 65 6.29 -2.07 0.83
N ASN A 66 5.20 -1.58 0.21
CA ASN A 66 5.18 -0.99 -1.12
C ASN A 66 4.58 0.43 -1.10
N PRO A 67 5.21 1.39 -0.38
CA PRO A 67 4.70 2.75 -0.30
C PRO A 67 4.74 3.43 -1.67
N ALA A 68 3.65 4.09 -2.07
CA ALA A 68 3.58 4.81 -3.34
C ALA A 68 4.61 5.95 -3.45
N SER A 69 4.99 6.54 -2.31
CA SER A 69 6.11 7.47 -2.19
C SER A 69 7.15 6.87 -1.25
N PRO A 70 8.22 6.21 -1.76
CA PRO A 70 9.20 5.53 -0.92
C PRO A 70 10.09 6.49 -0.13
N VAL A 71 10.18 7.74 -0.58
CA VAL A 71 10.95 8.79 0.09
C VAL A 71 10.13 10.07 0.23
N ALA A 72 10.48 10.89 1.22
CA ALA A 72 10.01 12.27 1.36
C ALA A 72 11.19 13.22 1.52
N LEU A 73 11.27 14.25 0.67
CA LEU A 73 12.34 15.24 0.70
C LEU A 73 11.94 16.44 1.56
N ARG A 74 12.86 16.94 2.38
CA ARG A 74 12.72 18.15 3.20
C ARG A 74 13.97 19.01 3.08
N ARG A 75 13.85 20.30 3.42
CA ARG A 75 14.97 21.23 3.53
C ARG A 75 14.81 22.04 4.82
N PRO A 76 15.82 22.05 5.72
CA PRO A 76 15.81 22.92 6.89
C PRO A 76 15.75 24.39 6.45
N LEU A 77 14.90 25.17 7.12
CA LEU A 77 14.78 26.62 6.88
C LEU A 77 15.83 27.45 7.64
N ARG A 78 16.63 26.78 8.48
CA ARG A 78 17.74 27.31 9.26
C ARG A 78 18.59 26.13 9.74
N ASP A 79 19.80 26.42 10.21
CA ASP A 79 20.61 25.43 10.91
C ASP A 79 19.83 24.84 12.09
N MET A 80 19.89 23.51 12.22
CA MET A 80 19.21 22.78 13.30
C MET A 80 19.93 21.48 13.65
N GLU A 81 19.65 20.99 14.85
CA GLU A 81 20.15 19.72 15.37
C GLU A 81 18.99 18.74 15.50
N LEU A 82 19.16 17.51 15.00
CA LEU A 82 18.22 16.41 15.18
C LEU A 82 18.33 15.82 16.59
N SER A 83 17.35 15.00 16.99
CA SER A 83 17.31 14.41 18.34
C SER A 83 18.47 13.49 18.66
N ASP A 84 19.17 12.96 17.65
CA ASP A 84 20.36 12.13 17.78
C ASP A 84 21.68 12.94 17.79
N GLY A 85 21.60 14.27 17.73
CA GLY A 85 22.73 15.19 17.67
C GLY A 85 23.22 15.50 16.26
N THR A 86 22.58 14.97 15.21
CA THR A 86 22.98 15.26 13.83
C THR A 86 22.73 16.73 13.49
N LEU A 87 23.76 17.45 13.05
CA LEU A 87 23.66 18.85 12.62
C LEU A 87 23.27 18.93 11.14
N LEU A 88 22.22 19.70 10.86
CA LEU A 88 21.74 19.99 9.52
C LEU A 88 21.91 21.48 9.22
N SER A 89 22.63 21.80 8.14
CA SER A 89 22.74 23.17 7.66
C SER A 89 21.49 23.61 6.91
N GLU A 90 21.17 24.90 6.98
CA GLU A 90 20.09 25.52 6.21
C GLU A 90 20.15 25.13 4.72
N GLY A 91 19.00 24.79 4.14
CA GLY A 91 18.87 24.47 2.72
C GLY A 91 19.37 23.08 2.31
N THR A 92 20.04 22.34 3.20
CA THR A 92 20.49 20.97 2.93
C THR A 92 19.31 20.08 2.60
N GLU A 93 19.43 19.26 1.55
CA GLU A 93 18.40 18.27 1.23
C GLU A 93 18.43 17.12 2.23
N VAL A 94 17.30 16.85 2.86
CA VAL A 94 17.09 15.76 3.81
C VAL A 94 16.14 14.77 3.16
N THR A 95 16.60 13.53 3.00
CA THR A 95 15.77 12.43 2.49
C THR A 95 15.28 11.59 3.66
N LEU A 96 13.96 11.52 3.81
CA LEU A 96 13.31 10.58 4.72
C LEU A 96 13.00 9.32 3.92
N ASP A 97 13.72 8.23 4.19
CA ASP A 97 13.49 6.94 3.54
C ASP A 97 12.34 6.19 4.25
N LEU A 98 11.14 6.32 3.69
CA LEU A 98 9.93 5.74 4.24
C LEU A 98 9.89 4.23 4.00
N MET A 99 10.45 3.77 2.89
CA MET A 99 10.54 2.34 2.57
C MET A 99 11.44 1.59 3.55
N LEU A 100 12.55 2.20 3.94
CA LEU A 100 13.45 1.67 4.97
C LEU A 100 12.83 1.77 6.37
N ALA A 101 12.22 2.92 6.71
CA ALA A 101 11.54 3.08 8.00
C ALA A 101 10.41 2.05 8.18
N ASN A 102 9.68 1.74 7.11
CA ASN A 102 8.66 0.71 7.11
C ASN A 102 9.22 -0.70 7.33
N ARG A 103 10.53 -0.92 7.23
CA ARG A 103 11.22 -2.20 7.46
C ARG A 103 12.12 -2.15 8.70
N ASP A 104 11.88 -1.21 9.61
CA ASP A 104 12.60 -1.17 10.87
C ASP A 104 12.28 -2.40 11.72
N ASN A 105 13.30 -3.19 12.05
CA ASN A 105 13.16 -4.41 12.84
C ASN A 105 12.78 -4.12 14.30
N GLU A 106 13.11 -2.95 14.83
CA GLU A 106 12.74 -2.57 16.20
C GLU A 106 11.23 -2.33 16.32
N ILE A 107 10.58 -1.92 15.22
CA ILE A 107 9.15 -1.62 15.17
C ILE A 107 8.33 -2.78 14.62
N PHE A 108 8.79 -3.40 13.52
CA PHE A 108 8.02 -4.41 12.78
C PHE A 108 8.55 -5.84 12.99
N GLY A 109 9.56 -6.04 13.84
CA GLY A 109 10.15 -7.34 14.15
C GLY A 109 11.15 -7.84 13.09
N GLU A 110 11.79 -8.98 13.35
CA GLU A 110 12.85 -9.52 12.48
C GLU A 110 12.38 -9.87 11.07
N SER A 111 11.09 -10.17 10.90
CA SER A 111 10.46 -10.46 9.60
C SER A 111 9.94 -9.21 8.89
N SER A 112 10.37 -8.00 9.29
CA SER A 112 9.87 -6.71 8.77
C SER A 112 9.93 -6.60 7.24
N GLY A 113 10.90 -7.26 6.60
CA GLY A 113 11.07 -7.27 5.13
C GLY A 113 10.13 -8.21 4.38
N THR A 114 9.38 -9.06 5.09
CA THR A 114 8.49 -10.08 4.51
C THR A 114 7.04 -9.65 4.65
N TYR A 115 6.20 -10.01 3.68
CA TYR A 115 4.76 -9.80 3.78
C TYR A 115 4.14 -10.74 4.82
N ASP A 116 3.42 -10.18 5.78
CA ASP A 116 2.64 -10.92 6.78
C ASP A 116 1.34 -10.15 7.14
N PRO A 117 0.17 -10.60 6.66
CA PRO A 117 -1.11 -9.93 6.94
C PRO A 117 -1.54 -10.06 8.42
N TYR A 118 -0.86 -10.91 9.20
CA TYR A 118 -1.08 -11.11 10.64
C TYR A 118 -0.09 -10.36 11.52
N ARG A 119 0.80 -9.54 10.94
CA ARG A 119 1.80 -8.79 11.69
C ARG A 119 1.17 -7.98 12.81
N GLU A 120 1.63 -8.25 14.02
CA GLU A 120 1.34 -7.41 15.18
C GLU A 120 2.22 -6.16 15.11
N VAL A 121 1.61 -5.00 15.39
CA VAL A 121 2.30 -3.71 15.40
C VAL A 121 2.16 -3.07 16.79
N PRO A 122 3.18 -2.35 17.27
CA PRO A 122 3.11 -1.64 18.54
C PRO A 122 1.94 -0.65 18.60
N GLU A 123 1.43 -0.39 19.79
CA GLU A 123 0.38 0.61 20.01
C GLU A 123 0.83 2.00 19.50
N GLY A 124 -0.05 2.68 18.76
CA GLY A 124 0.22 3.99 18.18
C GLY A 124 1.03 3.97 16.88
N ILE A 125 1.44 2.78 16.40
CA ILE A 125 2.06 2.61 15.09
C ILE A 125 1.02 2.05 14.12
N PRO A 126 0.65 2.78 13.05
CA PRO A 126 -0.30 2.27 12.09
C PRO A 126 0.28 1.08 11.31
N ARG A 127 -0.57 0.10 10.95
CA ARG A 127 -0.14 -1.10 10.19
C ARG A 127 0.50 -0.77 8.84
N TRP A 128 0.05 0.31 8.18
CA TRP A 128 0.63 0.79 6.93
C TRP A 128 1.97 1.54 7.11
N GLY A 129 2.47 1.68 8.34
CA GLY A 129 3.69 2.41 8.67
C GLY A 129 3.63 3.88 8.21
N MET A 130 4.69 4.32 7.56
CA MET A 130 4.87 5.67 7.05
C MET A 130 4.31 5.89 5.64
N SER A 131 3.55 4.94 5.09
CA SER A 131 3.09 4.99 3.69
C SER A 131 2.13 6.14 3.39
N PHE A 132 1.40 6.61 4.41
CA PHE A 132 0.59 7.83 4.34
C PHE A 132 1.28 9.06 4.96
N GLY A 133 2.57 8.96 5.32
CA GLY A 133 3.29 10.00 6.04
C GLY A 133 2.74 10.24 7.45
N ALA A 134 3.12 11.36 8.05
CA ALA A 134 2.72 11.73 9.41
C ALA A 134 2.63 13.25 9.59
N GLY A 135 1.95 13.67 10.67
CA GLY A 135 1.82 15.07 11.07
C GLY A 135 0.98 15.91 10.10
N MET A 136 1.28 17.21 10.00
CA MET A 136 0.51 18.16 9.18
C MET A 136 0.55 17.87 7.67
N HIS A 137 1.39 16.94 7.22
CA HIS A 137 1.52 16.56 5.80
C HIS A 137 1.19 15.08 5.58
N ALA A 138 0.48 14.46 6.53
CA ALA A 138 -0.12 13.15 6.31
C ALA A 138 -1.05 13.20 5.09
N CYS A 139 -1.16 12.08 4.38
CA CYS A 139 -1.95 11.96 3.18
C CYS A 139 -3.41 12.33 3.45
N VAL A 140 -3.90 13.37 2.77
CA VAL A 140 -5.30 13.81 2.86
C VAL A 140 -6.29 12.76 2.36
N GLY A 141 -5.82 11.81 1.54
CA GLY A 141 -6.60 10.70 1.01
C GLY A 141 -6.48 9.40 1.80
N ALA A 142 -5.78 9.38 2.94
CA ALA A 142 -5.50 8.14 3.68
C ALA A 142 -6.77 7.34 4.00
N GLU A 143 -7.81 8.00 4.51
CA GLU A 143 -9.08 7.34 4.84
C GLU A 143 -9.84 6.84 3.61
N LEU A 144 -9.77 7.57 2.48
CA LEU A 144 -10.42 7.15 1.24
C LEU A 144 -9.70 5.94 0.61
N ASP A 145 -8.37 5.92 0.66
CA ASP A 145 -7.53 4.90 0.03
C ASP A 145 -7.39 3.66 0.92
N GLY A 146 -6.88 3.87 2.15
CA GLY A 146 -6.52 2.84 3.13
C GLY A 146 -7.60 2.55 4.20
N GLY A 147 -8.62 3.40 4.30
CA GLY A 147 -9.61 3.29 5.36
C GLY A 147 -9.09 3.75 6.72
N LEU A 148 -9.86 3.46 7.76
CA LEU A 148 -9.46 3.71 9.14
C LEU A 148 -8.60 2.56 9.67
N GLU A 149 -7.85 2.85 10.73
CA GLU A 149 -7.14 1.81 11.47
C GLU A 149 -8.12 0.75 11.98
N ILE A 150 -7.68 -0.50 11.92
CA ILE A 150 -8.50 -1.65 12.29
C ILE A 150 -8.67 -1.66 13.80
N ASP A 151 -9.90 -1.39 14.21
CA ASP A 151 -10.35 -1.31 15.59
C ASP A 151 -11.47 -2.34 15.79
N PRO A 152 -11.26 -3.39 16.62
CA PRO A 152 -12.26 -4.42 16.85
C PRO A 152 -13.48 -3.92 17.65
N ASP A 153 -13.35 -2.79 18.35
CA ASP A 153 -14.43 -2.21 19.15
C ASP A 153 -15.28 -1.21 18.34
N ARG A 154 -14.86 -0.89 17.11
CA ARG A 154 -15.57 0.03 16.22
C ARG A 154 -16.90 -0.58 15.74
N PRO A 155 -18.03 0.15 15.85
CA PRO A 155 -19.29 -0.30 15.27
C PRO A 155 -19.19 -0.49 13.76
N GLU A 156 -19.81 -1.54 13.23
CA GLU A 156 -19.81 -1.85 11.78
C GLU A 156 -20.33 -0.67 10.92
N SER A 157 -21.31 0.09 11.43
CA SER A 157 -21.85 1.28 10.75
C SER A 157 -20.84 2.41 10.57
N GLU A 158 -19.73 2.38 11.32
CA GLU A 158 -18.65 3.36 11.28
C GLU A 158 -17.38 2.78 10.64
N ALA A 159 -17.42 1.53 10.17
CA ALA A 159 -16.29 0.90 9.51
C ALA A 159 -15.99 1.58 8.17
N LEU A 160 -14.72 1.86 7.92
CA LEU A 160 -14.23 2.39 6.66
C LEU A 160 -13.00 1.58 6.22
N PHE A 161 -13.20 0.70 5.25
CA PHE A 161 -12.17 -0.26 4.79
C PHE A 161 -11.19 0.34 3.77
N GLY A 162 -11.51 1.48 3.18
CA GLY A 162 -10.73 2.09 2.10
C GLY A 162 -11.05 1.48 0.73
N THR A 163 -10.90 2.30 -0.31
CA THR A 163 -11.25 1.93 -1.69
C THR A 163 -10.41 0.76 -2.20
N VAL A 164 -9.12 0.69 -1.80
CA VAL A 164 -8.21 -0.37 -2.25
C VAL A 164 -8.67 -1.74 -1.75
N ALA A 165 -9.02 -1.86 -0.46
CA ALA A 165 -9.51 -3.12 0.10
C ALA A 165 -10.83 -3.55 -0.54
N ILE A 166 -11.74 -2.60 -0.78
CA ILE A 166 -13.03 -2.88 -1.43
C ILE A 166 -12.81 -3.45 -2.84
N MET A 167 -11.94 -2.82 -3.63
CA MET A 167 -11.61 -3.30 -4.98
C MET A 167 -10.94 -4.68 -4.96
N ALA A 168 -9.96 -4.88 -4.06
CA ALA A 168 -9.26 -6.16 -3.92
C ALA A 168 -10.20 -7.28 -3.49
N HIS A 169 -11.10 -7.01 -2.53
CA HIS A 169 -12.12 -7.95 -2.08
C HIS A 169 -13.09 -8.33 -3.19
N ALA A 170 -13.57 -7.33 -3.95
CA ALA A 170 -14.42 -7.58 -5.12
C ALA A 170 -13.73 -8.47 -6.17
N LEU A 171 -12.42 -8.31 -6.37
CA LEU A 171 -11.62 -9.19 -7.22
C LEU A 171 -11.56 -10.61 -6.65
N CYS A 172 -11.28 -10.77 -5.35
CA CYS A 172 -11.22 -12.08 -4.69
C CYS A 172 -12.55 -12.85 -4.82
N LEU A 173 -13.69 -12.16 -4.70
CA LEU A 173 -15.04 -12.72 -4.91
C LEU A 173 -15.20 -13.26 -6.34
N GLN A 174 -14.76 -12.52 -7.37
CA GLN A 174 -14.88 -12.96 -8.76
C GLN A 174 -13.84 -14.02 -9.17
N ALA A 175 -12.68 -14.04 -8.51
CA ALA A 175 -11.64 -15.03 -8.78
C ALA A 175 -12.10 -16.48 -8.50
N ALA A 176 -13.05 -16.66 -7.56
CA ALA A 176 -13.67 -17.97 -7.32
C ALA A 176 -14.40 -18.51 -8.56
N ASP A 177 -15.07 -17.62 -9.33
CA ASP A 177 -15.70 -17.96 -10.60
C ASP A 177 -14.66 -18.12 -11.74
N ALA A 178 -13.54 -17.39 -11.66
CA ALA A 178 -12.48 -17.39 -12.67
C ALA A 178 -11.46 -18.54 -12.56
N THR A 179 -11.51 -19.38 -11.51
CA THR A 179 -10.73 -20.64 -11.47
C THR A 179 -11.07 -21.56 -12.68
N ARG A 180 -12.23 -21.36 -13.33
CA ARG A 180 -12.57 -21.96 -14.62
C ARG A 180 -11.82 -21.40 -15.82
N ILE A 181 -11.32 -20.16 -15.75
CA ILE A 181 -10.69 -19.43 -16.85
C ILE A 181 -9.17 -19.64 -16.85
N ILE A 182 -8.52 -19.64 -15.68
CA ILE A 182 -7.05 -19.77 -15.59
C ILE A 182 -6.59 -21.19 -15.97
N HIS A 183 -7.38 -22.22 -15.67
CA HIS A 183 -7.11 -23.57 -16.16
C HIS A 183 -7.15 -23.69 -17.70
N HIS A 184 -7.82 -22.77 -18.40
CA HIS A 184 -7.88 -22.76 -19.86
C HIS A 184 -6.70 -22.02 -20.50
N SER A 185 -6.06 -21.07 -19.80
CA SER A 185 -4.95 -20.28 -20.32
C SER A 185 -3.60 -21.01 -20.24
N THR A 186 -3.38 -21.85 -19.22
CA THR A 186 -2.15 -22.64 -19.10
C THR A 186 -2.03 -23.72 -20.19
N THR A 187 -3.16 -24.23 -20.71
CA THR A 187 -3.17 -25.18 -21.84
C THR A 187 -2.82 -24.52 -23.18
N LEU A 188 -3.11 -23.22 -23.35
CA LEU A 188 -2.80 -22.50 -24.59
C LEU A 188 -1.30 -22.17 -24.74
N ILE A 189 -0.60 -21.87 -23.63
CA ILE A 189 0.81 -21.49 -23.66
C ILE A 189 1.73 -22.71 -23.94
N GLN A 190 1.33 -23.92 -23.56
CA GLN A 190 2.11 -25.14 -23.88
C GLN A 190 1.95 -25.63 -25.33
N SER A 191 1.04 -25.06 -26.12
CA SER A 191 0.79 -25.50 -27.51
C SER A 191 1.61 -24.76 -28.57
N VAL A 192 2.36 -23.71 -28.21
CA VAL A 192 3.24 -22.98 -29.14
C VAL A 192 4.67 -23.47 -28.98
N SER A 193 4.94 -24.68 -29.49
CA SER A 193 6.30 -25.15 -29.71
C SER A 193 6.82 -24.53 -31.01
N ILE A 194 7.84 -23.67 -30.90
CA ILE A 194 8.50 -23.03 -32.04
C ILE A 194 9.35 -24.08 -32.76
N SER A 195 8.91 -24.53 -33.93
CA SER A 195 9.74 -25.28 -34.87
C SER A 195 10.71 -24.32 -35.57
N ALA A 196 11.97 -24.30 -35.18
CA ALA A 196 13.03 -23.58 -35.89
C ALA A 196 13.42 -24.35 -37.17
N PRO A 197 13.51 -23.69 -38.35
CA PRO A 197 14.03 -24.33 -39.55
C PRO A 197 15.57 -24.42 -39.49
N THR A 198 16.07 -25.62 -39.75
CA THR A 198 17.50 -25.94 -39.95
C THR A 198 18.11 -25.16 -41.11
N GLN A 199 19.26 -24.53 -40.88
CA GLN A 199 20.30 -24.30 -41.89
C GLN A 199 21.43 -25.30 -41.67
#